data_AF-A0A1M6D6C2-F1
#
_entry.id   AF-A0A1M6D6C2-F1
#
_cell.length_a   1.000
_cell.length_b   1.000
_cell.length_c   1.000
_cell.angle_alpha   90.00
_cell.angle_beta   90.00
_cell.angle_gamma   90.00
#
_symmetry.space_group_name_H-M   'P 1'
#
loop_
_entity.id
_entity.type
_entity.pdbx_description
1 polymer ?
#
loop_
_entity_poly.entity_id
_entity_poly.type
_entity_poly.pdbx_seq_one_letter_code
_entity_poly.pdbx_strand_id
1 'polypeptide(L)'
;MKKIFTSIAIIGALLTFSNCKDSASTDNKSLTREITFTKQGELNLIKAENDSIITKLDIEIADDDYKTQTGLMYRRSMAKNQGMLFIFKDSQIRSFYMKNTEFALDIIYFNSEKEIISIRKNAKPFDESSLPSEAPAQFVLEVNAGLSDKWNLTTGDTFQLIQEN
;
A
#
# COMPACT_ATOMS: atom_id res chain seq x y z
N MET A 1 -62.73 -22.67 64.18
CA MET A 1 -63.53 -23.41 63.17
C MET A 1 -63.59 -22.58 61.90
N LYS A 2 -63.17 -23.16 60.76
CA LYS A 2 -63.79 -23.10 59.40
C LYS A 2 -64.39 -21.72 58.96
N LYS A 3 -64.06 -21.12 57.81
CA LYS A 3 -63.84 -21.69 56.46
C LYS A 3 -63.10 -20.68 55.55
N ILE A 4 -62.36 -21.26 54.61
CA ILE A 4 -61.88 -20.67 53.35
C ILE A 4 -63.09 -20.33 52.46
N PHE A 5 -63.06 -19.24 51.70
CA PHE A 5 -63.46 -19.22 50.27
C PHE A 5 -62.87 -17.99 49.54
N THR A 6 -62.33 -18.31 48.37
CA THR A 6 -61.69 -17.54 47.30
C THR A 6 -62.52 -16.38 46.74
N SER A 7 -61.86 -15.30 46.29
CA SER A 7 -62.11 -14.70 44.97
C SER A 7 -61.01 -13.72 44.55
N ILE A 8 -60.58 -13.93 43.32
CA ILE A 8 -59.57 -13.21 42.54
C ILE A 8 -60.20 -11.92 42.00
N ALA A 9 -59.47 -10.81 42.03
CA ALA A 9 -59.69 -9.69 41.11
C ALA A 9 -58.35 -8.98 40.83
N ILE A 10 -57.85 -9.25 39.63
CA ILE A 10 -56.64 -8.70 39.02
C ILE A 10 -56.98 -7.34 38.42
N ILE A 11 -56.33 -6.27 38.88
CA ILE A 11 -56.23 -4.95 38.22
C ILE A 11 -54.87 -4.43 38.69
N GLY A 12 -53.83 -4.19 37.90
CA GLY A 12 -53.70 -3.85 36.49
C GLY A 12 -52.48 -2.94 36.43
N ALA A 13 -51.30 -3.47 36.74
CA ALA A 13 -50.06 -2.71 36.68
C ALA A 13 -49.64 -2.58 35.20
N LEU A 14 -49.93 -1.42 34.62
CA LEU A 14 -49.50 -1.03 33.28
C LEU A 14 -47.97 -0.81 33.30
N LEU A 15 -47.21 -1.90 33.24
CA LEU A 15 -45.79 -1.86 32.91
C LEU A 15 -45.70 -1.71 31.39
N THR A 16 -45.46 -0.48 30.94
CA THR A 16 -45.08 -0.20 29.55
C THR A 16 -43.71 -0.81 29.30
N PHE A 17 -43.67 -2.08 28.88
CA PHE A 17 -42.52 -2.61 28.18
C PHE A 17 -42.45 -1.88 26.84
N SER A 18 -41.62 -0.85 26.78
CA SER A 18 -41.12 -0.32 25.51
C SER A 18 -40.45 -1.49 24.79
N ASN A 19 -41.21 -2.08 23.87
CA ASN A 19 -40.71 -3.08 22.96
C ASN A 19 -39.83 -2.32 21.95
N CYS A 20 -38.58 -2.02 22.36
CA CYS A 20 -37.55 -1.66 21.41
C CYS A 20 -37.38 -2.86 20.49
N LYS A 21 -37.96 -2.73 19.30
CA LYS A 21 -37.60 -3.55 18.15
C LYS A 21 -36.17 -3.17 17.79
N ASP A 22 -35.22 -3.71 18.55
CA ASP A 22 -33.83 -3.77 18.16
C ASP A 22 -33.79 -4.68 16.95
N SER A 23 -33.93 -4.04 15.78
CA SER A 23 -33.54 -4.66 14.53
C SER A 23 -32.05 -4.87 14.68
N ALA A 24 -31.68 -6.10 15.05
CA ALA A 24 -30.33 -6.58 14.94
C ALA A 24 -29.94 -6.42 13.46
N SER A 25 -29.35 -5.28 13.14
CA SER A 25 -28.57 -5.10 11.94
C SER A 25 -27.44 -6.10 12.05
N THR A 26 -27.55 -7.17 11.27
CA THR A 26 -26.45 -8.06 10.93
C THR A 26 -25.33 -7.21 10.34
N ASP A 27 -24.42 -6.73 11.20
CA ASP A 27 -23.17 -6.12 10.80
C ASP A 27 -22.31 -7.21 10.17
N ASN A 28 -22.44 -7.36 8.85
CA ASN A 28 -21.43 -7.99 8.02
C ASN A 28 -20.20 -7.06 8.01
N LYS A 29 -19.42 -7.11 9.09
CA LYS A 29 -18.21 -6.31 9.26
C LYS A 29 -17.17 -6.86 8.29
N SER A 30 -17.13 -6.27 7.09
CA SER A 30 -16.07 -6.48 6.10
C SER A 30 -14.70 -6.33 6.80
N LEU A 31 -13.99 -7.44 6.94
CA LEU A 31 -12.73 -7.54 7.69
C LEU A 31 -11.53 -6.94 6.93
N THR A 32 -11.72 -6.53 5.68
CA THR A 32 -10.68 -5.91 4.85
C THR A 32 -10.76 -4.39 4.96
N ARG A 33 -9.89 -3.81 5.79
CA ARG A 33 -9.53 -2.40 5.64
C ARG A 33 -8.74 -2.27 4.35
N GLU A 34 -9.22 -1.46 3.40
CA GLU A 34 -8.42 -1.12 2.21
C GLU A 34 -7.16 -0.36 2.67
N ILE A 35 -5.98 -0.85 2.26
CA ILE A 35 -4.71 -0.17 2.52
C ILE A 35 -4.67 1.06 1.61
N THR A 36 -4.65 2.24 2.20
CA THR A 36 -4.59 3.51 1.47
C THR A 36 -3.17 4.06 1.48
N PHE A 37 -2.80 4.80 0.43
CA PHE A 37 -1.50 5.44 0.32
C PHE A 37 -1.32 6.52 1.40
N THR A 38 -0.15 6.53 2.05
CA THR A 38 0.26 7.55 3.02
C THR A 38 1.51 8.26 2.51
N LYS A 39 1.42 9.56 2.23
CA LYS A 39 2.60 10.35 1.83
C LYS A 39 3.61 10.41 2.98
N GLN A 40 4.84 9.98 2.74
CA GLN A 40 5.95 10.03 3.71
C GLN A 40 7.14 10.87 3.21
N GLY A 41 7.13 11.25 1.93
CA GLY A 41 8.11 12.15 1.35
C GLY A 41 7.80 12.46 -0.11
N GLU A 42 8.65 13.27 -0.71
CA GLU A 42 8.64 13.53 -2.15
C GLU A 42 9.94 13.04 -2.80
N LEU A 43 9.85 12.59 -4.04
CA LEU A 43 10.98 12.13 -4.83
C LEU A 43 10.95 12.78 -6.21
N ASN A 44 12.07 13.39 -6.60
CA ASN A 44 12.29 13.86 -7.97
C ASN A 44 13.10 12.82 -8.72
N LEU A 45 12.65 12.43 -9.91
CA LEU A 45 13.49 11.73 -10.89
C LEU A 45 14.20 12.77 -11.74
N ILE A 46 15.49 12.58 -11.98
CA ILE A 46 16.40 13.57 -12.57
C ILE A 46 17.11 12.95 -13.77
N LYS A 47 17.13 13.70 -14.87
CA LYS A 47 17.76 13.32 -16.15
C LYS A 47 19.28 13.51 -16.06
N ALA A 48 20.04 12.46 -16.33
CA ALA A 48 21.50 12.46 -16.12
C ALA A 48 22.24 13.48 -16.99
N GLU A 49 21.75 13.77 -18.19
CA GLU A 49 22.47 14.57 -19.18
C GLU A 49 22.46 16.07 -18.86
N ASN A 50 21.47 16.54 -18.09
CA ASN A 50 21.24 17.97 -17.90
C ASN A 50 20.64 18.35 -16.53
N ASP A 51 20.58 17.41 -15.59
CA ASP A 51 20.03 17.58 -14.25
C ASP A 51 18.58 18.09 -14.20
N SER A 52 17.84 17.98 -15.30
CA SER A 52 16.44 18.41 -15.34
C SER A 52 15.53 17.42 -14.61
N ILE A 53 14.51 17.95 -13.93
CA ILE A 53 13.50 17.12 -13.27
C ILE A 53 12.62 16.47 -14.36
N ILE A 54 12.63 15.14 -14.40
CA ILE A 54 11.78 14.33 -15.27
C ILE A 54 10.35 14.32 -14.73
N THR A 55 10.22 14.03 -13.43
CA THR A 55 8.92 14.01 -12.74
C THR A 55 9.10 14.10 -11.23
N LYS A 56 7.99 14.37 -10.54
CA LYS A 56 7.90 14.40 -9.08
C LYS A 56 6.87 13.38 -8.61
N LEU A 57 7.20 12.67 -7.54
CA LEU A 57 6.36 11.63 -6.96
C LEU A 57 6.17 11.88 -5.47
N ASP A 58 4.95 11.69 -4.99
CA ASP A 58 4.69 11.41 -3.59
C ASP A 58 5.11 9.97 -3.32
N ILE A 59 5.80 9.69 -2.22
CA ILE A 59 6.27 8.34 -1.92
C ILE A 59 5.93 7.84 -0.53
N GLU A 60 5.71 6.53 -0.45
CA GLU A 60 5.87 5.72 0.76
C GLU A 60 7.31 5.21 0.84
N ILE A 61 7.83 5.02 2.06
CA ILE A 61 9.20 4.57 2.33
C ILE A 61 9.17 3.19 3.01
N ALA A 62 9.84 2.23 2.38
CA ALA A 62 10.10 0.90 2.91
C ALA A 62 11.60 0.77 3.29
N ASP A 63 11.92 1.06 4.54
CA ASP A 63 13.28 1.10 5.10
C ASP A 63 13.55 -0.01 6.14
N ASP A 64 12.63 -0.95 6.28
CA ASP A 64 12.74 -2.13 7.13
C ASP A 64 12.23 -3.39 6.41
N ASP A 65 12.66 -4.56 6.91
CA ASP A 65 12.38 -5.85 6.28
C ASP A 65 10.89 -6.15 6.14
N TYR A 66 10.07 -5.69 7.09
CA TYR A 66 8.62 -5.94 7.07
C TYR A 66 7.95 -5.12 5.97
N LYS A 67 8.28 -3.83 5.88
CA LYS A 67 7.79 -2.95 4.80
C LYS A 67 8.29 -3.42 3.45
N THR A 68 9.55 -3.85 3.33
CA THR A 68 10.09 -4.39 2.08
C THR A 68 9.35 -5.66 1.64
N GLN A 69 9.14 -6.62 2.56
CA GLN A 69 8.44 -7.87 2.23
C GLN A 69 6.97 -7.67 1.88
N THR A 70 6.34 -6.64 2.46
CA THR A 70 4.93 -6.32 2.21
C THR A 70 4.75 -5.49 0.94
N GLY A 71 5.62 -4.51 0.68
CA GLY A 71 5.59 -3.66 -0.49
C GLY A 71 4.20 -3.09 -0.80
N LEU A 72 3.78 -3.22 -2.06
CA LEU A 72 2.48 -2.78 -2.58
C LEU A 72 1.34 -3.81 -2.48
N MET A 73 1.51 -4.90 -1.71
CA MET A 73 0.50 -5.96 -1.57
C MET A 73 -0.87 -5.48 -1.07
N TYR A 74 -1.93 -6.18 -1.51
CA TYR A 74 -3.32 -6.02 -1.07
C TYR A 74 -3.93 -4.62 -1.31
N ARG A 75 -3.29 -3.82 -2.16
CA ARG A 75 -3.81 -2.55 -2.68
C ARG A 75 -4.41 -2.79 -4.07
N ARG A 76 -5.58 -2.21 -4.33
CA ARG A 76 -6.25 -2.29 -5.64
C ARG A 76 -5.61 -1.40 -6.70
N SER A 77 -5.00 -0.29 -6.30
CA SER A 77 -4.41 0.70 -7.19
C SER A 77 -3.48 1.66 -6.45
N MET A 78 -2.73 2.46 -7.21
CA MET A 78 -1.93 3.58 -6.75
C MET A 78 -2.02 4.73 -7.77
N ALA A 79 -2.04 5.98 -7.35
CA ALA A 79 -2.10 7.11 -8.29
C ALA A 79 -0.81 7.21 -9.15
N LYS A 80 -0.89 7.81 -10.33
CA LYS A 80 0.25 7.88 -11.27
C LYS A 80 1.39 8.79 -10.81
N ASN A 81 1.13 9.67 -9.85
CA ASN A 81 2.12 10.54 -9.21
C ASN A 81 2.60 9.98 -7.86
N GLN A 82 2.33 8.70 -7.59
CA GLN A 82 2.73 8.02 -6.36
C GLN A 82 3.72 6.89 -6.67
N GLY A 83 4.56 6.57 -5.69
CA GLY A 83 5.45 5.42 -5.73
C GLY A 83 5.80 4.90 -4.33
N MET A 84 6.52 3.79 -4.27
CA MET A 84 7.12 3.28 -3.04
C MET A 84 8.63 3.17 -3.22
N LEU A 85 9.39 3.84 -2.35
CA LEU A 85 10.84 3.80 -2.32
C LEU A 85 11.31 2.80 -1.25
N PHE A 86 12.02 1.77 -1.69
CA PHE A 86 12.68 0.81 -0.84
C PHE A 86 14.12 1.24 -0.61
N ILE A 87 14.56 1.27 0.65
CA ILE A 87 15.89 1.74 1.06
C ILE A 87 16.60 0.61 1.79
N PHE A 88 17.73 0.16 1.23
CA PHE A 88 18.54 -0.90 1.82
C PHE A 88 19.81 -0.33 2.48
N LYS A 89 20.30 -1.04 3.50
CA LYS A 89 21.53 -0.66 4.24
C LYS A 89 22.80 -0.95 3.45
N ASP A 90 22.73 -1.84 2.48
CA ASP A 90 23.84 -2.31 1.68
C ASP A 90 23.46 -2.46 0.19
N SER A 91 24.48 -2.49 -0.67
CA SER A 91 24.33 -2.66 -2.11
C SER A 91 24.55 -4.13 -2.48
N GLN A 92 23.51 -4.80 -2.97
CA GLN A 92 23.54 -6.21 -3.38
C GLN A 92 22.60 -6.45 -4.56
N ILE A 93 22.69 -7.60 -5.24
CA ILE A 93 21.65 -7.99 -6.19
C ILE A 93 20.33 -8.10 -5.41
N ARG A 94 19.34 -7.31 -5.80
CA ARG A 94 17.99 -7.32 -5.21
C ARG A 94 17.04 -7.99 -6.19
N SER A 95 16.06 -8.70 -5.69
CA SER A 95 14.99 -9.24 -6.52
C SER A 95 13.66 -9.05 -5.84
N PHE A 96 12.67 -8.72 -6.65
CA PHE A 96 11.29 -8.50 -6.26
C PHE A 96 10.39 -9.52 -6.98
N TYR A 97 9.14 -9.58 -6.55
CA TYR A 97 8.07 -10.36 -7.16
C TYR A 97 6.75 -9.59 -7.01
N MET A 98 5.66 -10.09 -7.60
CA MET A 98 4.35 -9.45 -7.57
C MET A 98 3.30 -10.24 -6.76
N LYS A 99 3.75 -11.12 -5.85
CA LYS A 99 2.89 -11.84 -4.90
C LYS A 99 1.92 -10.89 -4.22
N ASN A 100 0.62 -11.17 -4.31
CA ASN A 100 -0.46 -10.38 -3.71
C ASN A 100 -0.53 -8.89 -4.13
N THR A 101 0.16 -8.47 -5.19
CA THR A 101 0.05 -7.12 -5.76
C THR A 101 -0.96 -7.14 -6.92
N GLU A 102 -2.05 -6.37 -6.80
CA GLU A 102 -3.21 -6.47 -7.70
C GLU A 102 -3.11 -5.64 -8.99
N PHE A 103 -2.08 -4.81 -9.12
CA PHE A 103 -1.88 -3.93 -10.27
C PHE A 103 -0.44 -4.00 -10.77
N ALA A 104 -0.24 -3.72 -12.06
CA ALA A 104 1.06 -3.86 -12.71
C ALA A 104 2.00 -2.71 -12.31
N LEU A 105 3.28 -3.04 -12.16
CA LEU A 105 4.31 -2.09 -11.72
C LEU A 105 5.50 -2.06 -12.70
N ASP A 106 6.18 -0.91 -12.75
CA ASP A 106 7.58 -0.86 -13.16
C ASP A 106 8.44 -0.84 -11.89
N ILE A 107 9.49 -1.66 -11.85
CA ILE A 107 10.44 -1.77 -10.74
C ILE A 107 11.78 -1.19 -11.21
N ILE A 108 12.18 -0.07 -10.61
CA ILE A 108 13.37 0.70 -11.01
C ILE A 108 14.45 0.50 -9.94
N TYR A 109 15.58 -0.07 -10.33
CA TYR A 109 16.70 -0.35 -9.42
C TYR A 109 17.75 0.74 -9.51
N PHE A 110 18.25 1.19 -8.35
CA PHE A 110 19.31 2.19 -8.26
C PHE A 110 20.51 1.70 -7.44
N ASN A 111 21.71 2.11 -7.83
CA ASN A 111 22.96 1.88 -7.07
C ASN A 111 23.06 2.80 -5.84
N SER A 112 24.19 2.73 -5.13
CA SER A 112 24.52 3.57 -3.97
C SER A 112 24.61 5.06 -4.30
N GLU A 113 25.00 5.41 -5.53
CA GLU A 113 25.01 6.77 -6.06
C GLU A 113 23.62 7.27 -6.49
N LYS A 114 22.56 6.47 -6.32
CA LYS A 114 21.17 6.76 -6.72
C LYS A 114 20.96 6.82 -8.24
N GLU A 115 21.83 6.20 -9.02
CA GLU A 115 21.70 6.08 -10.47
C GLU A 115 20.91 4.82 -10.83
N ILE A 116 20.01 4.93 -11.81
CA ILE A 116 19.30 3.78 -12.36
C ILE A 116 20.32 2.82 -12.95
N ILE A 117 20.30 1.57 -12.47
CA ILE A 117 21.11 0.49 -13.02
C ILE A 117 20.31 -0.45 -13.91
N SER A 118 19.01 -0.63 -13.64
CA SER A 118 18.13 -1.48 -14.44
C SER A 118 16.66 -1.21 -14.13
N ILE A 119 15.78 -1.56 -15.07
CA ILE A 119 14.33 -1.41 -14.93
C ILE A 119 13.66 -2.73 -15.33
N ARG A 120 12.78 -3.24 -14.47
CA ARG A 120 11.86 -4.33 -14.80
C ARG A 120 10.49 -3.73 -15.08
N LYS A 121 10.14 -3.66 -16.36
CA LYS A 121 8.93 -3.01 -16.84
C LYS A 121 7.75 -3.96 -16.81
N ASN A 122 6.55 -3.44 -16.55
CA ASN A 122 5.29 -4.16 -16.67
C ASN A 122 5.26 -5.48 -15.90
N ALA A 123 5.79 -5.49 -14.67
CA ALA A 123 5.69 -6.60 -13.74
C ALA A 123 4.21 -6.97 -13.54
N LYS A 124 3.89 -8.26 -13.70
CA LYS A 124 2.50 -8.72 -13.83
C LYS A 124 1.88 -8.94 -12.45
N PRO A 125 0.62 -8.51 -12.22
CA PRO A 125 -0.07 -8.80 -10.96
C PRO A 125 -0.04 -10.28 -10.59
N PHE A 126 0.16 -10.57 -9.31
CA PHE A 126 0.21 -11.93 -8.74
C PHE A 126 1.30 -12.86 -9.26
N ASP A 127 2.22 -12.39 -10.10
CA ASP A 127 3.33 -13.18 -10.63
C ASP A 127 4.47 -13.31 -9.60
N GLU A 128 4.70 -14.52 -9.09
CA GLU A 128 5.77 -14.78 -8.11
C GLU A 128 7.15 -15.05 -8.76
N SER A 129 7.28 -14.90 -10.08
CA SER A 129 8.58 -15.00 -10.74
C SER A 129 9.55 -13.91 -10.26
N SER A 130 10.81 -14.30 -10.09
CA SER A 130 11.88 -13.42 -9.61
C SER A 130 12.22 -12.36 -10.65
N LEU A 131 12.25 -11.10 -10.23
CA LEU A 131 12.58 -9.93 -11.06
C LEU A 131 13.88 -9.28 -10.56
N PRO A 132 15.07 -9.87 -10.80
CA PRO A 132 16.32 -9.40 -10.19
C PRO A 132 16.83 -8.11 -10.83
N SER A 133 17.58 -7.31 -10.07
CA SER A 133 18.42 -6.23 -10.59
C SER A 133 19.56 -6.79 -11.45
N GLU A 134 20.04 -6.01 -12.42
CA GLU A 134 21.18 -6.42 -13.28
C GLU A 134 22.55 -6.17 -12.64
N ALA A 135 22.58 -5.34 -11.61
CA ALA A 135 23.77 -4.99 -10.82
C ALA A 135 23.37 -4.75 -9.35
N PRO A 136 24.34 -4.61 -8.42
CA PRO A 136 24.04 -4.32 -7.03
C PRO A 136 23.21 -3.05 -6.86
N ALA A 137 22.06 -3.18 -6.19
CA ALA A 137 21.12 -2.11 -5.90
C ALA A 137 21.08 -1.81 -4.40
N GLN A 138 21.04 -0.52 -4.06
CA GLN A 138 20.79 -0.04 -2.70
C GLN A 138 19.40 0.59 -2.55
N PHE A 139 18.78 1.02 -3.66
CA PHE A 139 17.42 1.56 -3.66
C PHE A 139 16.60 0.92 -4.76
N VAL A 140 15.29 0.82 -4.52
CA VAL A 140 14.32 0.38 -5.52
C VAL A 140 13.12 1.29 -5.47
N LEU A 141 12.60 1.71 -6.62
CA LEU A 141 11.37 2.48 -6.72
C LEU A 141 10.33 1.66 -7.50
N GLU A 142 9.19 1.40 -6.87
CA GLU A 142 8.02 0.85 -7.54
C GLU A 142 7.08 1.99 -7.96
N VAL A 143 6.69 1.99 -9.24
CA VAL A 143 5.69 2.92 -9.81
C VAL A 143 4.70 2.14 -10.67
N ASN A 144 3.55 2.73 -10.99
CA ASN A 144 2.61 2.11 -11.93
C ASN A 144 3.28 1.73 -13.27
N ALA A 145 2.93 0.57 -13.81
CA ALA A 145 3.50 0.06 -15.06
C ALA A 145 3.40 1.04 -16.23
N GLY A 146 4.46 1.05 -17.07
CA GLY A 146 4.58 1.89 -18.26
C GLY A 146 4.96 3.35 -17.99
N LEU A 147 5.09 3.76 -16.72
CA LEU A 147 5.54 5.10 -16.39
C LEU A 147 7.04 5.31 -16.70
N SER A 148 7.87 4.28 -16.53
CA SER A 148 9.29 4.37 -16.88
C SER A 148 9.51 4.69 -18.37
N ASP A 149 8.71 4.09 -19.25
CA ASP A 149 8.71 4.39 -20.69
C ASP A 149 8.16 5.80 -20.97
N LYS A 150 7.03 6.16 -20.34
CA LYS A 150 6.42 7.49 -20.51
C LYS A 150 7.38 8.62 -20.13
N TRP A 151 8.23 8.39 -19.14
CA TRP A 151 9.22 9.34 -18.65
C TRP A 151 10.56 9.24 -19.38
N ASN A 152 10.70 8.31 -20.33
CA ASN A 152 11.95 8.01 -21.04
C ASN A 152 13.12 7.81 -20.05
N LEU A 153 12.89 7.00 -19.01
CA LEU A 153 13.94 6.68 -18.04
C LEU A 153 15.02 5.81 -18.69
N THR A 154 16.26 6.14 -18.41
CA THR A 154 17.44 5.44 -18.91
C THR A 154 18.43 5.17 -17.77
N THR A 155 19.27 4.15 -17.94
CA THR A 155 20.39 3.90 -17.02
C THR A 155 21.22 5.17 -16.84
N GLY A 156 21.61 5.47 -15.59
CA GLY A 156 22.32 6.70 -15.23
C GLY A 156 21.42 7.84 -14.75
N ASP A 157 20.12 7.87 -15.11
CA ASP A 157 19.18 8.82 -14.49
C ASP A 157 19.17 8.64 -12.97
N THR A 158 18.94 9.70 -12.21
CA THR A 158 19.03 9.66 -10.75
C THR A 158 17.73 10.01 -10.06
N PHE A 159 17.70 9.86 -8.74
CA PHE A 159 16.64 10.43 -7.92
C PHE A 159 17.18 11.32 -6.79
N GLN A 160 16.36 12.29 -6.39
CA GLN A 160 16.57 13.10 -5.20
C GLN A 160 15.36 12.96 -4.27
N LEU A 161 15.62 12.50 -3.05
CA LEU A 161 14.64 12.48 -1.97
C LEU A 161 14.54 13.87 -1.34
N ILE A 162 13.32 14.40 -1.25
CA ILE A 162 13.00 15.65 -0.59
C ILE A 162 12.29 15.31 0.72
N GLN A 163 12.92 15.66 1.84
CA GLN A 163 12.30 15.53 3.16
C GLN A 163 11.44 16.76 3.43
N GLU A 164 10.18 16.54 3.83
CA GLU A 164 9.38 17.59 4.46
C GLU A 164 9.96 17.82 5.87
N ASN A 165 10.32 19.07 6.17
CA ASN A 165 10.80 19.50 7.49
C ASN A 165 9.70 19.43 8.54
#